data_AF-A0A6N2CH36-F1
#
_entry.id   AF-A0A6N2CH36-F1
#
_cell.length_a   1.000
_cell.length_b   1.000
_cell.length_c   1.000
_cell.angle_alpha   90.00
_cell.angle_beta   90.00
_cell.angle_gamma   90.00
#
_symmetry.space_group_name_H-M   'P 1'
#
loop_
_entity.id
_entity.type
_entity.pdbx_description
1 polymer ?
#
loop_
_entity_poly.entity_id
_entity_poly.type
_entity_poly.pdbx_seq_one_letter_code
_entity_poly.pdbx_strand_id
1 'polypeptide(L)' 'MDAESYTDLIPLIFLGVVFFTVAISALYWSAKKGQLRDFDKQSKTIFTEEEPEGELSDSFPKKEIRKKK' A
#
# COMPACT_ATOMS: atom_id res chain seq x y z
N MET A 1 18.95 16.95 -33.30
CA MET A 1 18.61 15.53 -33.13
C MET A 1 17.51 15.28 -34.15
N ASP A 2 17.81 14.53 -35.21
CA ASP A 2 16.81 14.22 -36.23
C ASP A 2 15.68 13.41 -35.60
N ALA A 3 14.48 13.96 -35.65
CA ALA A 3 13.28 13.45 -34.98
C ALA A 3 12.62 12.28 -35.73
N GLU A 4 13.40 11.47 -36.46
CA GLU A 4 12.84 10.46 -37.37
C GLU A 4 12.92 9.02 -36.87
N SER A 5 13.61 8.73 -35.76
CA SER A 5 13.67 7.35 -35.26
C SER A 5 13.19 7.22 -33.83
N TYR A 6 11.86 7.20 -33.66
CA TYR A 6 11.19 6.77 -32.41
C TYR A 6 11.55 5.34 -31.98
N THR A 7 12.32 4.60 -32.80
CA THR A 7 12.86 3.27 -32.50
C THR A 7 13.70 3.24 -31.23
N ASP A 8 14.38 4.33 -30.90
CA ASP A 8 15.24 4.39 -29.71
C ASP A 8 14.43 4.40 -28.41
N LEU A 9 13.13 4.71 -28.49
CA LEU A 9 12.21 4.65 -27.36
C LEU A 9 11.64 3.24 -27.14
N ILE A 10 11.76 2.34 -28.12
CA ILE A 10 11.19 0.97 -28.04
C ILE A 10 11.70 0.22 -26.81
N PRO A 11 13.01 0.20 -26.47
CA PRO A 11 13.48 -0.50 -25.28
C PRO A 11 12.88 0.08 -23.98
N LEU A 12 12.73 1.41 -23.90
CA LEU A 12 12.14 2.07 -22.74
C LEU A 12 10.65 1.73 -22.59
N ILE A 13 9.90 1.77 -23.70
CA ILE A 13 8.48 1.41 -23.72
C ILE A 13 8.31 -0.07 -23.35
N PHE A 14 9.12 -0.96 -23.93
CA PHE A 14 9.10 -2.39 -23.62
C PHE A 14 9.37 -2.65 -22.14
N LEU A 15 10.41 -2.01 -21.58
CA LEU A 15 10.71 -2.12 -20.15
C LEU A 15 9.54 -1.62 -19.29
N GLY A 16 8.92 -0.50 -19.66
CA GLY A 16 7.74 0.02 -18.99
C GLY A 16 6.59 -0.98 -18.98
N VAL A 17 6.26 -1.57 -20.13
CA VAL A 17 5.19 -2.57 -20.25
C VAL A 17 5.48 -3.81 -19.39
N VAL A 18 6.71 -4.33 -19.43
CA VAL A 18 7.11 -5.49 -18.61
C VAL A 18 7.04 -5.14 -17.11
N PHE A 19 7.53 -3.97 -16.71
CA PHE A 19 7.48 -3.55 -15.31
C PHE A 19 6.04 -3.45 -14.79
N PHE A 20 5.17 -2.73 -15.53
CA PHE A 20 3.80 -2.52 -15.09
C PHE A 20 2.95 -3.79 -15.13
N THR A 21 3.18 -4.71 -16.07
CA THR A 21 2.48 -6.00 -16.09
C THR A 21 2.82 -6.85 -14.87
N VAL A 22 4.10 -6.87 -14.45
CA VAL A 22 4.51 -7.54 -13.21
C VAL A 22 3.90 -6.85 -11.99
N ALA A 23 3.96 -5.52 -11.92
CA ALA A 23 3.41 -4.76 -10.80
C ALA A 23 1.89 -4.98 -10.61
N ILE A 24 1.12 -4.89 -11.69
CA ILE A 24 -0.34 -5.13 -11.66
C ILE A 24 -0.64 -6.57 -11.26
N SER A 25 0.12 -7.53 -11.77
CA SER A 25 -0.06 -8.95 -11.44
C SER A 25 0.20 -9.23 -9.95
N ALA A 26 1.28 -8.67 -9.40
CA ALA A 26 1.61 -8.78 -7.99
C ALA A 26 0.56 -8.10 -7.10
N LEU A 27 0.11 -6.90 -7.49
CA LEU A 27 -0.93 -6.17 -6.78
C LEU A 27 -2.26 -6.95 -6.78
N TYR A 28 -2.67 -7.50 -7.92
CA TYR A 28 -3.85 -8.34 -8.04
C TYR A 28 -3.77 -9.58 -7.14
N TRP A 29 -2.62 -10.26 -7.16
CA TRP A 29 -2.39 -11.42 -6.29
C TRP A 29 -2.47 -11.05 -4.80
N SER A 30 -1.84 -9.94 -4.41
CA SER A 30 -1.84 -9.41 -3.03
C SER A 30 -3.26 -9.09 -2.56
N ALA A 31 -4.05 -8.41 -3.40
CA ALA A 31 -5.45 -8.12 -3.16
C ALA A 31 -6.29 -9.40 -3.02
N LYS A 32 -6.13 -10.37 -3.94
CA LYS A 32 -6.86 -11.65 -3.90
C LYS A 32 -6.52 -12.48 -2.66
N LYS A 33 -5.26 -12.46 -2.21
CA LYS A 33 -4.82 -13.12 -0.98
C LYS A 33 -5.24 -12.38 0.30
N GLY A 34 -5.79 -11.19 0.16
CA GLY A 34 -6.32 -10.41 1.28
C GLY A 34 -5.27 -9.63 2.04
N GLN A 35 -4.06 -9.47 1.51
CA GLN A 35 -2.98 -8.69 2.12
C GLN A 35 -3.29 -7.19 2.20
N LEU A 36 -4.37 -6.72 1.55
CA LEU A 36 -4.82 -5.33 1.57
C LEU A 36 -6.18 -5.15 2.25
N ARG A 37 -6.67 -6.18 2.97
CA ARG A 37 -8.02 -6.17 3.56
C ARG A 37 -8.11 -5.45 4.91
N ASP A 38 -7.09 -5.61 5.76
CA ASP A 38 -7.08 -5.08 7.12
C ASP A 38 -5.65 -4.80 7.56
N PHE A 39 -5.19 -3.58 7.29
CA PHE A 39 -3.81 -3.17 7.59
C PHE A 39 -3.55 -3.08 9.09
N ASP A 40 -4.55 -2.68 9.89
CA ASP A 40 -4.42 -2.60 11.34
C ASP A 40 -4.18 -3.99 11.92
N LYS A 41 -5.07 -4.94 11.65
CA LYS A 41 -4.92 -6.33 12.13
C LYS A 41 -3.65 -7.01 11.62
N GLN A 42 -3.25 -6.74 10.39
CA GLN A 42 -2.04 -7.33 9.80
C GLN A 42 -0.76 -6.77 10.41
N SER A 43 -0.72 -5.46 10.73
CA SER A 43 0.42 -4.87 11.45
C SER A 43 0.59 -5.44 12.86
N LYS A 44 -0.52 -5.90 13.44
CA LYS A 44 -0.60 -6.45 14.79
C LYS A 44 -0.39 -7.96 14.88
N THR A 45 -0.22 -8.63 13.76
CA THR A 45 -0.04 -10.10 13.71
C THR A 45 1.27 -10.57 14.37
N ILE A 46 2.22 -9.67 14.61
CA ILE A 46 3.45 -9.97 15.36
C ILE A 46 3.18 -10.14 16.86
N PHE A 47 2.10 -9.54 17.38
CA PHE A 47 1.73 -9.65 18.78
C PHE A 47 0.91 -10.92 18.98
N THR A 48 1.26 -11.66 20.01
CA THR A 48 0.64 -12.94 20.34
C THR A 48 -0.02 -12.84 21.70
N GLU A 49 -0.77 -13.87 22.11
CA GLU A 49 -1.39 -13.88 23.43
C GLU A 49 -0.37 -13.80 24.57
N GLU A 50 0.88 -14.24 24.33
CA GLU A 50 1.97 -14.15 25.31
C GLU A 50 2.70 -12.80 25.30
N GLU A 51 2.67 -12.07 24.17
CA GLU A 51 3.28 -10.74 24.02
C GLU A 51 2.25 -9.77 23.42
N PRO A 52 1.34 -9.22 24.25
CA PRO A 52 0.25 -8.37 23.79
C PRO A 52 0.73 -6.95 23.44
N GLU A 53 -0.06 -6.26 22.63
CA GLU A 53 0.16 -4.84 22.34
C GLU A 53 0.10 -4.00 23.62
N GLY A 54 1.04 -3.06 23.76
CA GLY A 54 1.01 -2.07 24.84
C GLY A 54 -0.15 -1.09 24.71
N GLU A 55 -0.69 -0.64 25.85
CA GLU A 55 -1.76 0.37 25.86
C GLU A 55 -1.20 1.79 25.75
N LEU A 56 -1.89 2.64 25.00
CA LEU A 56 -1.51 4.03 24.79
C LEU A 56 -1.83 4.85 26.06
N SER A 57 -0.80 5.23 26.82
CA SER A 57 -0.97 5.87 28.13
C SER A 57 -1.08 7.40 28.10
N ASP A 58 -0.66 8.04 27.01
CA ASP A 58 -0.68 9.49 26.82
C ASP A 58 -1.39 9.85 25.51
N SER A 59 -2.26 10.85 25.56
CA SER A 59 -3.05 11.29 24.41
C SER A 59 -3.47 12.74 24.59
N PHE A 60 -3.40 13.50 23.50
CA PHE A 60 -4.01 14.83 23.48
C PHE A 60 -5.53 14.72 23.73
N PRO A 61 -6.13 15.70 24.44
CA PRO A 61 -7.57 15.71 24.67
C PRO A 61 -8.33 15.71 23.34
N LYS A 62 -9.29 14.79 23.21
CA LYS A 62 -10.14 14.71 22.01
C LYS A 62 -11.00 15.97 21.91
N LYS A 63 -11.06 16.57 20.72
CA LYS A 63 -11.95 17.70 20.45
C LYS A 63 -13.39 17.21 20.58
N GLU A 64 -14.10 17.67 21.61
CA GLU A 64 -15.52 17.36 21.76
C GLU A 64 -16.31 17.95 20.59
N ILE A 65 -16.88 17.07 19.75
CA ILE A 65 -17.86 17.48 18.75
C ILE A 65 -19.14 17.79 19.52
N ARG A 66 -19.37 19.08 19.83
CA ARG A 66 -20.64 19.54 20.41
C ARG A 66 -21.78 19.09 19.50
N LYS A 67 -22.58 18.12 19.96
CA LYS A 67 -23.87 17.82 19.33
C LYS A 67 -24.75 19.06 19.48
N LYS A 68 -25.06 19.73 18.37
CA LYS A 68 -26.12 20.75 18.35
C LYS A 68 -27.43 20.04 18.72
N LYS A 69 -28.03 20.47 19.84
CA LYS A 69 -29.41 20.13 20.20
C LYS A 69 -30.37 20.75 19.21
#